data_AF-A0A509EBN9-F1
#
_entry.id   AF-A0A509EBN9-F1
#
_cell.length_a   1.000
_cell.length_b   1.000
_cell.length_c   1.000
_cell.angle_alpha   90.00
_cell.angle_beta   90.00
_cell.angle_gamma   90.00
#
_symmetry.space_group_name_H-M   'P 1'
#
loop_
_entity.id
_entity.type
_entity.pdbx_description
1 polymer ?
#
loop_
_entity_poly.entity_id
_entity_poly.type
_entity_poly.pdbx_seq_one_letter_code
_entity_poly.pdbx_strand_id
1 'polypeptide(L)'
;MRMKISTLSEAQRVAHERDLGRRRKAGERERLRDMGRPDAATLDRALGDAVRSILSRGGDALTRPVTPAALLRLTQEHLLLRSVRAEEAGREPVRYRSEAVLAAIQDRLLTPPRGAPGPAKAA
;
A
#
# COMPACT_ATOMS: atom_id res chain seq x y z
N MET A 1 -1.36 -11.16 36.62
CA MET A 1 0.07 -11.00 37.00
C MET A 1 0.82 -10.41 35.79
N ARG A 2 1.18 -9.12 35.80
CA ARG A 2 1.94 -8.49 34.68
C ARG A 2 3.41 -8.84 34.82
N MET A 3 3.94 -9.72 33.98
CA MET A 3 5.39 -9.95 33.90
C MET A 3 6.10 -8.67 33.46
N LYS A 4 7.10 -8.24 34.22
CA LYS A 4 7.95 -7.10 33.86
C LYS A 4 8.84 -7.52 32.69
N ILE A 5 8.96 -6.68 31.66
CA ILE A 5 9.79 -6.94 30.45
C ILE A 5 11.25 -7.29 30.82
N SER A 6 11.72 -6.84 31.99
CA SER A 6 13.04 -7.14 32.56
C SER A 6 13.29 -8.62 32.86
N THR A 7 12.27 -9.49 32.89
CA THR A 7 12.43 -10.93 33.17
C THR A 7 12.40 -11.80 31.90
N LEU A 8 12.31 -11.20 30.71
CA LEU A 8 12.26 -11.93 29.45
C LEU A 8 13.68 -12.24 28.93
N SER A 9 13.87 -13.43 28.38
CA SER A 9 15.07 -13.76 27.60
C SER A 9 15.13 -12.89 26.32
N GLU A 10 16.30 -12.74 25.73
CA GLU A 10 16.48 -11.94 24.50
C GLU A 10 15.55 -12.39 23.37
N ALA A 11 15.41 -13.71 23.17
CA ALA A 11 14.47 -14.28 22.20
C ALA A 11 13.01 -13.91 22.49
N GLN A 12 12.62 -13.89 23.77
CA GLN A 12 11.27 -13.49 24.19
C GLN A 12 11.03 -11.99 24.01
N ARG A 13 12.05 -11.14 24.22
CA ARG A 13 11.96 -9.69 23.96
C ARG A 13 11.76 -9.41 22.47
N VAL A 14 12.57 -10.03 21.61
CA VAL A 14 12.43 -9.90 20.14
C VAL A 14 11.06 -10.39 19.66
N ALA A 15 10.59 -11.54 20.18
CA ALA A 15 9.26 -12.04 19.85
C ALA A 15 8.14 -11.08 20.28
N HIS A 16 8.26 -10.51 21.48
CA HIS A 16 7.32 -9.52 21.99
C HIS A 16 7.30 -8.24 21.15
N GLU A 17 8.46 -7.71 20.77
CA GLU A 17 8.59 -6.54 19.90
C GLU A 17 7.97 -6.77 18.53
N ARG A 18 8.21 -7.94 17.93
CA ARG A 18 7.58 -8.34 16.67
C ARG A 18 6.07 -8.41 16.81
N ASP A 19 5.56 -8.95 17.91
CA ASP A 19 4.13 -9.02 18.14
C ASP A 19 3.49 -7.63 18.29
N LEU A 20 4.12 -6.75 19.08
CA LEU A 20 3.72 -5.35 19.18
C LEU A 20 3.73 -4.65 17.81
N GLY A 21 4.77 -4.88 17.01
CA GLY A 21 4.87 -4.36 15.65
C GLY A 21 3.73 -4.86 14.74
N ARG A 22 3.39 -6.16 14.82
CA ARG A 22 2.26 -6.75 14.06
C ARG A 22 0.94 -6.12 14.47
N ARG A 23 0.67 -5.96 15.77
CA ARG A 23 -0.55 -5.35 16.29
C ARG A 23 -0.69 -3.89 15.86
N ARG A 24 0.39 -3.11 15.95
CA ARG A 24 0.41 -1.71 15.47
C ARG A 24 0.06 -1.62 13.99
N LYS A 25 0.71 -2.43 13.14
CA LYS A 25 0.42 -2.47 11.70
C LYS A 25 -0.99 -2.96 11.40
N ALA A 26 -1.54 -3.89 12.19
CA ALA A 26 -2.91 -4.35 12.04
C ALA A 26 -3.91 -3.22 12.30
N GLY A 27 -3.76 -2.50 13.43
CA GLY A 27 -4.61 -1.36 13.75
C GLY A 27 -4.46 -0.20 12.76
N GLU A 28 -3.28 0.04 12.21
CA GLU A 28 -3.08 1.02 11.14
C GLU A 28 -3.85 0.63 9.87
N ARG A 29 -3.77 -0.64 9.45
CA ARG A 29 -4.52 -1.14 8.29
C ARG A 29 -6.03 -1.06 8.50
N GLU A 30 -6.50 -1.36 9.71
CA GLU A 30 -7.91 -1.24 10.07
C GLU A 30 -8.40 0.20 9.92
N ARG A 31 -7.70 1.17 10.53
CA ARG A 31 -8.03 2.61 10.36
C ARG A 31 -8.03 3.05 8.89
N LEU A 32 -7.04 2.61 8.12
CA LEU A 32 -6.97 2.91 6.68
C LEU A 32 -8.18 2.33 5.94
N ARG A 33 -8.60 1.10 6.26
CA ARG A 33 -9.81 0.50 5.70
C ARG A 33 -11.06 1.29 6.06
N ASP A 34 -11.22 1.70 7.32
CA ASP A 34 -12.37 2.50 7.78
C ASP A 34 -12.47 3.84 7.04
N MET A 35 -11.33 4.45 6.72
CA MET A 35 -11.24 5.67 5.91
C MET A 35 -11.44 5.42 4.40
N GLY A 36 -11.58 4.17 3.97
CA GLY A 36 -11.61 3.80 2.56
C GLY A 36 -10.30 4.11 1.83
N ARG A 37 -9.17 4.07 2.55
CA ARG A 37 -7.83 4.38 2.05
C ARG A 37 -7.02 3.08 1.87
N PRO A 38 -6.40 2.84 0.69
CA PRO A 38 -5.51 1.70 0.52
C PRO A 38 -4.23 1.87 1.37
N ASP A 39 -3.75 0.76 1.94
CA ASP A 39 -2.40 0.73 2.51
C ASP A 39 -1.33 0.77 1.40
N ALA A 40 -0.10 1.16 1.77
CA ALA A 40 0.98 1.36 0.80
C ALA A 40 1.29 0.09 -0.01
N ALA A 41 1.28 -1.08 0.62
CA ALA A 41 1.57 -2.34 -0.07
C ALA A 41 0.47 -2.73 -1.08
N THR A 42 -0.79 -2.45 -0.75
CA THR A 42 -1.93 -2.66 -1.64
C THR A 42 -1.87 -1.70 -2.82
N LEU A 43 -1.53 -0.44 -2.56
CA LEU A 43 -1.37 0.56 -3.60
C LEU A 43 -0.21 0.24 -4.55
N ASP A 44 0.97 -0.13 -4.04
CA ASP A 44 2.13 -0.50 -4.85
C ASP A 44 1.82 -1.69 -5.77
N ARG A 45 1.08 -2.69 -5.27
CA ARG A 45 0.63 -3.81 -6.09
C ARG A 45 -0.35 -3.38 -7.17
N ALA A 46 -1.31 -2.52 -6.84
CA ALA A 46 -2.27 -2.01 -7.83
C ALA A 46 -1.58 -1.18 -8.93
N LEU A 47 -0.57 -0.37 -8.57
CA LEU A 47 0.28 0.35 -9.53
C LEU A 47 1.05 -0.63 -10.42
N GLY A 48 1.65 -1.69 -9.85
CA GLY A 48 2.33 -2.73 -10.62
C GLY A 48 1.39 -3.48 -11.58
N ASP A 49 0.18 -3.81 -11.13
CA ASP A 49 -0.85 -4.45 -11.95
C ASP A 49 -1.32 -3.52 -13.08
N ALA A 50 -1.44 -2.22 -12.81
CA ALA A 50 -1.76 -1.19 -13.81
C ALA A 50 -0.66 -1.09 -14.88
N VAL A 51 0.61 -1.01 -14.47
CA VAL A 51 1.75 -1.01 -15.40
C VAL A 51 1.76 -2.28 -16.24
N ARG A 52 1.60 -3.45 -15.62
CA ARG A 52 1.50 -4.73 -16.34
C ARG A 52 0.37 -4.68 -17.39
N SER A 53 -0.79 -4.17 -17.01
CA SER A 53 -1.94 -4.06 -17.92
C SER A 53 -1.69 -3.12 -19.10
N ILE A 54 -0.86 -2.09 -18.93
CA ILE A 54 -0.45 -1.21 -20.03
C ILE A 54 0.52 -1.96 -20.95
N LEU A 55 1.53 -2.61 -20.37
CA LEU A 55 2.58 -3.32 -21.11
C LEU A 55 2.07 -4.57 -21.84
N SER A 56 0.95 -5.15 -21.41
CA SER A 56 0.34 -6.33 -22.06
C SER A 56 -0.59 -6.00 -23.24
N ARG A 57 -0.81 -4.72 -23.60
CA ARG A 57 -1.80 -4.32 -24.63
C ARG A 57 -1.36 -4.51 -26.09
N GLY A 58 -0.12 -4.88 -26.37
CA GLY A 58 0.37 -5.08 -27.74
C GLY A 58 1.89 -5.12 -27.86
N GLY A 59 2.40 -5.48 -29.05
CA GLY A 59 3.83 -5.58 -29.31
C GLY A 59 4.58 -4.24 -29.26
N ASP A 60 3.87 -3.12 -29.40
CA ASP A 60 4.38 -1.74 -29.34
C ASP A 60 4.28 -1.12 -27.93
N ALA A 61 3.79 -1.86 -26.94
CA ALA A 61 3.48 -1.32 -25.61
C ALA A 61 4.70 -0.76 -24.87
N LEU A 62 5.92 -1.26 -25.19
CA LEU A 62 7.18 -0.74 -24.63
C LEU A 62 7.61 0.60 -25.23
N THR A 63 7.13 0.91 -26.44
CA THR A 63 7.47 2.17 -27.15
C THR A 63 6.39 3.24 -26.97
N ARG A 64 5.21 2.87 -26.50
CA ARG A 64 4.10 3.79 -26.30
C ARG A 64 4.26 4.56 -24.99
N PRO A 65 4.14 5.90 -25.00
CA PRO A 65 4.18 6.68 -23.77
C PRO A 65 3.09 6.28 -22.78
N VAL A 66 3.47 6.08 -21.52
CA VAL A 66 2.52 5.89 -20.42
C VAL A 66 2.05 7.25 -19.94
N THR A 67 0.76 7.55 -20.11
CA THR A 67 0.20 8.79 -19.57
C THR A 67 -0.15 8.62 -18.08
N PRO A 68 0.06 9.65 -17.25
CA PRO A 68 -0.35 9.62 -15.84
C PRO A 68 -1.83 9.30 -15.67
N ALA A 69 -2.70 9.86 -16.52
CA ALA A 69 -4.13 9.60 -16.48
C ALA A 69 -4.48 8.12 -16.70
N ALA A 70 -3.83 7.46 -17.67
CA ALA A 70 -4.04 6.03 -17.92
C ALA A 70 -3.57 5.16 -16.75
N LEU A 71 -2.41 5.48 -16.17
CA LEU A 71 -1.88 4.78 -15.00
C LEU A 71 -2.81 4.90 -13.80
N LEU A 72 -3.29 6.11 -13.50
CA LEU A 72 -4.19 6.37 -12.38
C LEU A 72 -5.53 5.64 -12.55
N ARG A 73 -6.12 5.69 -13.75
CA ARG A 73 -7.38 4.98 -14.04
C ARG A 73 -7.23 3.48 -13.86
N LEU A 74 -6.19 2.87 -14.44
CA LEU A 74 -5.96 1.43 -14.29
C LEU A 74 -5.65 1.04 -12.85
N THR A 75 -4.96 1.89 -12.09
CA THR A 75 -4.72 1.65 -10.66
C THR A 75 -6.05 1.61 -9.89
N GLN A 76 -6.97 2.52 -10.17
CA GLN A 76 -8.32 2.51 -9.58
C GLN A 76 -9.10 1.24 -9.97
N GLU A 77 -9.07 0.85 -11.24
CA GLU A 77 -9.70 -0.39 -11.71
C GLU A 77 -9.15 -1.61 -10.97
N HIS A 78 -7.83 -1.72 -10.77
CA HIS A 78 -7.21 -2.82 -10.01
C HIS A 78 -7.55 -2.81 -8.53
N LEU A 79 -7.71 -1.64 -7.91
CA LEU A 79 -8.19 -1.54 -6.54
C LEU A 79 -9.65 -2.00 -6.43
N LEU A 80 -10.51 -1.62 -7.37
CA LEU A 80 -11.90 -2.08 -7.43
C LEU A 80 -11.98 -3.60 -7.61
N LEU A 81 -11.23 -4.15 -8.57
CA LEU A 81 -11.17 -5.59 -8.82
C LEU A 81 -10.73 -6.38 -7.58
N ARG A 82 -9.84 -5.82 -6.75
CA ARG A 82 -9.44 -6.44 -5.49
C ARG A 82 -10.59 -6.48 -4.48
N SER A 83 -11.39 -5.43 -4.40
CA SER A 83 -12.59 -5.40 -3.55
C SER A 83 -13.63 -6.41 -4.02
N VAL A 84 -13.89 -6.48 -5.34
CA VAL A 84 -14.80 -7.48 -5.94
C VAL A 84 -14.32 -8.91 -5.62
N ARG A 85 -13.04 -9.22 -5.84
CA ARG A 85 -12.48 -10.55 -5.52
C ARG A 85 -12.48 -10.87 -4.03
N ALA A 86 -12.47 -9.85 -3.16
CA ALA A 86 -12.60 -10.08 -1.71
C ALA A 86 -14.02 -10.53 -1.38
N GLU A 87 -15.01 -9.83 -1.92
CA GLU A 87 -16.43 -10.14 -1.78
C GLU A 87 -16.77 -11.54 -2.33
N GLU A 88 -16.31 -11.86 -3.55
CA GLU A 88 -16.48 -13.20 -4.16
C GLU A 88 -15.87 -14.32 -3.31
N ALA A 89 -14.80 -14.02 -2.57
CA ALA A 89 -14.14 -14.96 -1.66
C ALA A 89 -14.76 -14.98 -0.25
N GLY A 90 -15.92 -14.33 -0.03
CA GLY A 90 -16.60 -14.24 1.26
C GLY A 90 -15.84 -13.42 2.31
N ARG A 91 -14.90 -12.57 1.89
CA ARG A 91 -14.17 -11.65 2.76
C ARG A 91 -14.81 -10.27 2.69
N GLU A 92 -14.74 -9.52 3.78
CA GLU A 92 -15.26 -8.16 3.81
C GLU A 92 -14.49 -7.26 2.83
N PRO A 93 -15.15 -6.70 1.79
CA PRO A 93 -14.51 -5.89 0.79
C PRO A 93 -14.21 -4.49 1.32
N VAL A 94 -13.03 -3.96 1.02
CA VAL A 94 -12.72 -2.56 1.35
C VAL A 94 -13.38 -1.66 0.32
N ARG A 95 -14.25 -0.76 0.78
CA ARG A 95 -14.86 0.27 -0.08
C ARG A 95 -13.94 1.48 -0.16
N TYR A 96 -13.14 1.54 -1.21
CA TYR A 96 -12.23 2.65 -1.42
C TYR A 96 -12.97 3.94 -1.78
N ARG A 97 -12.58 5.05 -1.16
CA ARG A 97 -13.07 6.39 -1.51
C ARG A 97 -12.10 7.02 -2.51
N SER A 98 -12.62 7.60 -3.60
CA SER A 98 -11.79 8.19 -4.66
C SER A 98 -10.78 9.23 -4.12
N GLU A 99 -11.22 10.10 -3.21
CA GLU A 99 -10.36 11.11 -2.57
C GLU A 99 -9.26 10.48 -1.72
N ALA A 100 -9.59 9.41 -0.96
CA ALA A 100 -8.63 8.72 -0.11
C ALA A 100 -7.59 7.94 -0.93
N VAL A 101 -8.00 7.38 -2.07
CA VAL A 101 -7.08 6.75 -3.03
C VAL A 101 -6.14 7.79 -3.64
N LEU A 102 -6.66 8.95 -4.06
CA LEU A 102 -5.85 10.03 -4.61
C LEU A 102 -4.82 10.53 -3.58
N ALA A 103 -5.25 10.78 -2.35
CA ALA A 103 -4.36 11.17 -1.25
C ALA A 103 -3.29 10.11 -0.99
N ALA A 104 -3.64 8.81 -1.02
CA ALA A 104 -2.67 7.73 -0.86
C ALA A 104 -1.63 7.69 -2.00
N ILE A 105 -2.05 7.94 -3.24
CA ILE A 105 -1.15 8.04 -4.40
C ILE A 105 -0.22 9.24 -4.26
N GLN A 106 -0.76 10.41 -3.92
CA GLN A 106 0.04 11.62 -3.71
C GLN A 106 1.07 11.41 -2.59
N ASP A 107 0.63 10.91 -1.43
CA ASP A 107 1.53 10.62 -0.31
C ASP A 107 2.63 9.64 -0.72
N ARG A 108 2.30 8.63 -1.53
CA ARG A 108 3.27 7.62 -1.97
C ARG A 108 4.29 8.16 -2.97
N LEU A 109 3.88 9.04 -3.88
CA LEU A 109 4.73 9.58 -4.95
C LEU A 109 5.53 10.81 -4.52
N LEU A 110 4.95 11.65 -3.66
CA LEU A 110 5.53 12.94 -3.28
C LEU A 110 6.25 12.89 -1.93
N THR A 111 6.00 11.86 -1.11
CA THR A 111 6.75 11.67 0.15
C THR A 111 7.95 10.76 -0.10
N PRO A 112 9.18 11.25 0.04
CA PRO A 112 10.36 10.41 -0.11
C PRO A 112 10.35 9.29 0.95
N PRO A 113 10.86 8.08 0.61
CA PRO A 113 10.97 7.01 1.58
C PRO A 113 11.88 7.44 2.74
N ARG A 114 11.56 6.98 3.96
CA ARG A 114 12.40 7.27 5.14
C ARG A 114 13.82 6.78 4.89
N GLY A 115 14.79 7.70 4.91
CA GLY A 115 16.20 7.42 4.62
C GLY A 115 16.64 7.74 3.19
N ALA A 116 15.76 8.29 2.35
CA ALA A 116 16.19 8.88 1.08
C ALA A 116 17.18 10.02 1.35
N PRO A 117 18.29 10.11 0.58
CA PRO A 117 19.14 11.29 0.63
C PRO A 117 18.25 12.52 0.37
N GLY A 118 18.35 13.52 1.25
CA GLY A 118 17.61 14.78 1.10
C GLY A 118 17.93 15.41 -0.26
N PRO A 119 17.06 16.31 -0.76
CA PRO A 119 17.29 16.95 -2.05
C PRO A 119 18.70 17.56 -2.05
N ALA A 120 19.53 17.16 -3.02
CA ALA A 120 20.85 17.74 -3.20
C ALA A 120 20.66 19.26 -3.31
N LYS A 121 21.33 20.03 -2.44
CA LYS A 121 21.32 21.49 -2.53
C LYS A 121 21.77 21.85 -3.94
N ALA A 122 20.92 22.54 -4.68
CA ALA A 122 21.28 23.12 -5.97
C ALA A 122 22.52 24.02 -5.76
N ALA A 123 23.55 23.75 -6.55
CA ALA A 123 24.79 24.53 -6.60
C ALA A 123 24.59 25.82 -7.41
#